data_AF-A0A1U7XPR4-F1
#
_entry.id   AF-A0A1U7XPR4-F1
#
_cell.length_a   1.000
_cell.length_b   1.000
_cell.length_c   1.000
_cell.angle_alpha   90.00
_cell.angle_beta   90.00
_cell.angle_gamma   90.00
#
_symmetry.space_group_name_H-M   'P 1'
#
loop_
_entity.id
_entity.type
_entity.pdbx_description
1 polymer ?
#
loop_
_entity_poly.entity_id
_entity_poly.type
_entity_poly.pdbx_seq_one_letter_code
_entity_poly.pdbx_strand_id
1 'polypeptide(L)'
;MELLKDYDCSILAHIAPAKRLLAKDIQRLEGTVIRFSVKILEALLACAQAKSSLVERIKATQYEDERLCKYRDEALAGKSKDMIVESDGVLRMGDRLCVADVDGLSHAILKEAHNTKYTIHPGSTKISADEINTLFAGEDYIWWSQ
;
A
#
# COMPACT_ATOMS: atom_id res chain seq x y z
N MET A 1 -49.39 49.73 2.45
CA MET A 1 -48.44 48.67 2.88
C MET A 1 -47.99 47.87 1.66
N GLU A 2 -47.19 48.48 0.78
CA GLU A 2 -46.63 47.81 -0.43
C GLU A 2 -45.10 47.72 -0.38
N LEU A 3 -44.45 48.66 0.31
CA LEU A 3 -42.98 48.75 0.41
C LEU A 3 -42.28 47.53 1.02
N LEU A 4 -42.96 46.74 1.87
CA LEU A 4 -42.36 45.56 2.49
C LEU A 4 -42.27 44.38 1.50
N LYS A 5 -43.24 44.25 0.58
CA LYS A 5 -43.26 43.15 -0.41
C LYS A 5 -42.23 43.36 -1.52
N ASP A 6 -42.04 44.59 -1.95
CA ASP A 6 -41.07 44.93 -3.00
C ASP A 6 -39.63 44.79 -2.50
N TYR A 7 -39.39 45.12 -1.23
CA TYR A 7 -38.09 44.95 -0.58
C TYR A 7 -37.69 43.46 -0.46
N ASP A 8 -38.63 42.60 -0.05
CA ASP A 8 -38.41 41.15 0.00
C ASP A 8 -38.15 40.54 -1.39
N CYS A 9 -38.87 41.00 -2.42
CA CYS A 9 -38.70 40.49 -3.79
C CYS A 9 -37.34 40.86 -4.40
N SER A 10 -36.82 42.06 -4.09
CA SER A 10 -35.49 42.49 -4.51
C SER A 10 -34.37 41.70 -3.81
N ILE A 11 -34.47 41.48 -2.50
CA ILE A 11 -33.52 40.67 -1.73
C ILE A 11 -33.49 39.23 -2.25
N LEU A 12 -34.66 38.61 -2.47
CA LEU A 12 -34.77 37.26 -3.03
C LEU A 12 -34.15 37.14 -4.43
N ALA A 13 -34.32 38.15 -5.29
CA ALA A 13 -33.75 38.18 -6.63
C ALA A 13 -32.21 38.18 -6.63
N HIS A 14 -31.58 38.77 -5.60
CA HIS A 14 -30.13 38.77 -5.44
C HIS A 14 -29.58 37.51 -4.74
N ILE A 15 -30.34 36.94 -3.78
CA ILE A 15 -29.91 35.77 -3.00
C ILE A 15 -30.02 34.46 -3.80
N ALA A 16 -31.06 34.29 -4.63
CA ALA A 16 -31.28 33.04 -5.34
C ALA A 16 -30.14 32.65 -6.32
N PRO A 17 -29.57 33.57 -7.11
CA PRO A 17 -28.39 33.28 -7.94
C PRO A 17 -27.17 32.88 -7.12
N ALA A 18 -26.89 33.55 -6.00
CA ALA A 18 -25.77 33.25 -5.13
C ALA A 18 -25.90 31.85 -4.50
N LYS A 19 -27.09 31.49 -3.99
CA LYS A 19 -27.38 30.14 -3.50
C LYS A 19 -27.19 29.06 -4.58
N ARG A 20 -27.58 29.35 -5.82
CA ARG A 20 -27.37 28.44 -6.96
C ARG A 20 -25.89 28.24 -7.29
N LEU A 21 -25.06 29.28 -7.16
CA LEU A 21 -23.61 29.16 -7.36
C LEU A 21 -22.97 28.30 -6.26
N LEU A 22 -23.33 28.54 -5.00
CA LEU A 22 -22.86 27.73 -3.87
C LEU A 22 -23.24 26.25 -4.04
N ALA A 23 -24.47 25.96 -4.45
CA ALA A 23 -24.91 24.59 -4.71
C ALA A 23 -24.06 23.90 -5.80
N LYS A 24 -23.69 24.61 -6.87
CA LYS A 24 -22.82 24.09 -7.93
C LYS A 24 -21.39 23.86 -7.45
N ASP A 25 -20.87 24.75 -6.61
CA ASP A 25 -19.54 24.61 -6.05
C ASP A 25 -19.46 23.43 -5.07
N ILE A 26 -20.51 23.23 -4.25
CA ILE A 26 -20.64 22.05 -3.37
C ILE A 26 -20.67 20.77 -4.19
N GLN A 27 -21.53 20.68 -5.22
CA GLN A 27 -21.59 19.50 -6.09
C GLN A 27 -20.26 19.23 -6.80
N ARG A 28 -19.57 20.28 -7.23
CA ARG A 28 -18.23 20.16 -7.84
C ARG A 28 -17.22 19.63 -6.83
N LEU A 29 -17.25 20.14 -5.60
CA LEU A 29 -16.36 19.69 -4.53
C LEU A 29 -16.64 18.25 -4.13
N GLU A 30 -17.90 17.86 -3.97
CA GLU A 30 -18.32 16.47 -3.73
C GLU A 30 -17.79 15.54 -4.83
N GLY A 31 -17.97 15.92 -6.10
CA GLY A 31 -17.44 15.17 -7.23
C GLY A 31 -15.91 15.05 -7.21
N THR A 32 -15.19 16.11 -6.81
CA THR A 32 -13.74 16.08 -6.65
C THR A 32 -13.32 15.18 -5.50
N VAL A 33 -13.96 15.26 -4.33
CA VAL A 33 -13.65 14.43 -3.15
C VAL A 33 -13.88 12.95 -3.45
N ILE A 34 -15.00 12.60 -4.11
CA ILE A 34 -15.30 11.22 -4.50
C ILE A 34 -14.24 10.70 -5.47
N ARG A 35 -13.95 11.45 -6.54
CA ARG A 35 -12.92 11.07 -7.53
C ARG A 35 -11.56 10.87 -6.87
N PHE A 36 -11.23 11.76 -5.94
CA PHE A 36 -9.97 11.74 -5.24
C PHE A 36 -9.87 10.49 -4.34
N SER A 37 -10.93 10.17 -3.60
CA SER A 37 -11.03 8.98 -2.76
C SER A 37 -10.92 7.68 -3.56
N VAL A 38 -11.59 7.60 -4.72
CA VAL A 38 -11.49 6.44 -5.62
C VAL A 38 -10.05 6.21 -6.08
N LYS A 39 -9.32 7.27 -6.46
CA LYS A 39 -7.93 7.14 -6.89
C LYS A 39 -6.99 6.64 -5.79
N ILE A 40 -7.21 7.05 -4.54
CA ILE A 40 -6.42 6.50 -3.41
C ILE A 40 -6.69 5.00 -3.28
N LEU A 41 -7.97 4.60 -3.33
CA LEU A 41 -8.34 3.20 -3.18
C LEU A 41 -7.73 2.33 -4.28
N GLU A 42 -7.76 2.81 -5.53
CA GLU A 42 -7.11 2.14 -6.67
C GLU A 42 -5.60 2.00 -6.45
N ALA A 43 -4.92 3.04 -5.97
CA ALA A 43 -3.49 3.00 -5.68
C ALA A 43 -3.16 2.01 -4.55
N LEU A 44 -3.95 1.99 -3.47
CA LEU A 44 -3.77 1.04 -2.37
C LEU A 44 -3.97 -0.40 -2.82
N LEU A 45 -4.98 -0.66 -3.66
CA LEU A 45 -5.23 -1.98 -4.23
C LEU A 45 -4.07 -2.43 -5.11
N ALA A 46 -3.54 -1.54 -5.97
CA ALA A 46 -2.39 -1.84 -6.80
C ALA A 46 -1.15 -2.17 -5.96
N CYS A 47 -0.88 -1.43 -4.88
CA CYS A 47 0.21 -1.74 -3.94
C CYS A 47 0.00 -3.10 -3.25
N ALA A 48 -1.22 -3.41 -2.80
CA ALA A 48 -1.51 -4.71 -2.18
C ALA A 48 -1.30 -5.87 -3.16
N GLN A 49 -1.74 -5.72 -4.41
CA GLN A 49 -1.54 -6.72 -5.47
C GLN A 49 -0.06 -6.90 -5.80
N ALA A 50 0.71 -5.81 -5.91
CA ALA A 50 2.14 -5.86 -6.16
C ALA A 50 2.86 -6.64 -5.03
N LYS A 51 2.55 -6.33 -3.76
CA LYS A 51 3.09 -7.07 -2.61
C LYS A 51 2.71 -8.55 -2.62
N SER A 52 1.46 -8.88 -2.89
CA SER A 52 1.01 -10.29 -2.96
C SER A 52 1.77 -11.07 -4.03
N SER A 53 1.86 -10.51 -5.25
CA SER A 53 2.57 -11.15 -6.37
C SER A 53 4.06 -11.33 -6.08
N LEU A 54 4.67 -10.39 -5.35
CA LEU A 54 6.06 -10.48 -4.94
C LEU A 54 6.28 -11.58 -3.90
N VAL A 55 5.39 -11.71 -2.91
CA VAL A 55 5.42 -12.78 -1.91
C VAL A 55 5.30 -14.15 -2.58
N GLU A 56 4.35 -14.32 -3.49
CA GLU A 56 4.18 -15.56 -4.26
C GLU A 56 5.45 -15.92 -5.02
N ARG A 57 6.08 -14.92 -5.65
CA ARG A 57 7.33 -15.13 -6.38
C ARG A 57 8.50 -15.48 -5.47
N ILE A 58 8.63 -14.85 -4.30
CA ILE A 58 9.63 -15.24 -3.29
C ILE A 58 9.44 -16.70 -2.92
N LYS A 59 8.22 -17.12 -2.57
CA LYS A 59 7.92 -18.51 -2.19
C LYS A 59 8.28 -19.51 -3.30
N ALA A 60 7.91 -19.21 -4.54
CA ALA A 60 8.16 -20.10 -5.68
C ALA A 60 9.66 -20.27 -5.96
N THR A 61 10.42 -19.18 -5.91
CA THR A 61 11.85 -19.16 -6.25
C THR A 61 12.76 -19.76 -5.16
N GLN A 62 12.26 -19.98 -3.94
CA GLN A 62 13.07 -20.62 -2.88
C GLN A 62 13.58 -22.01 -3.26
N TYR A 63 12.87 -22.73 -4.13
CA TYR A 63 13.27 -24.07 -4.57
C TYR A 63 14.33 -24.05 -5.68
N GLU A 64 14.57 -22.90 -6.29
CA GLU A 64 15.56 -22.71 -7.35
C GLU A 64 16.94 -22.36 -6.78
N ASP A 65 16.98 -21.84 -5.56
CA ASP A 65 18.23 -21.51 -4.86
C ASP A 65 18.76 -22.72 -4.08
N GLU A 66 19.90 -23.27 -4.54
CA GLU A 66 20.55 -24.42 -3.91
C GLU A 66 20.96 -24.16 -2.45
N ARG A 67 21.29 -22.90 -2.09
CA ARG A 67 21.64 -22.54 -0.70
C ARG A 67 20.40 -22.64 0.18
N LEU A 68 19.27 -22.11 -0.28
CA LEU A 68 18.00 -22.20 0.44
C LEU A 68 17.51 -23.64 0.55
N CYS A 69 17.74 -24.47 -0.48
CA CYS A 69 17.46 -25.90 -0.41
C CYS A 69 18.24 -26.59 0.71
N LYS A 70 19.55 -26.30 0.83
CA LYS A 70 20.39 -26.84 1.92
C LYS A 70 19.91 -26.39 3.30
N TYR A 71 19.60 -25.12 3.47
CA TYR A 71 19.08 -24.61 4.75
C TYR A 71 17.72 -25.23 5.12
N ARG A 72 16.87 -25.50 4.13
CA ARG A 72 15.62 -26.22 4.35
C ARG A 72 15.86 -27.63 4.84
N ASP A 73 16.78 -28.37 4.22
CA ASP A 73 17.13 -29.73 4.66
C ASP A 73 17.73 -29.74 6.07
N GLU A 74 18.55 -28.75 6.40
CA GLU A 74 19.11 -28.56 7.75
C GLU A 74 18.03 -28.23 8.79
N ALA A 75 17.08 -27.37 8.44
CA ALA A 75 15.94 -27.03 9.30
C ALA A 75 15.05 -28.26 9.55
N LEU A 76 14.75 -29.04 8.51
CA LEU A 76 13.98 -30.29 8.62
C LEU A 76 14.71 -31.36 9.42
N ALA A 77 16.05 -31.40 9.35
CA ALA A 77 16.88 -32.28 10.16
C ALA A 77 17.05 -31.80 11.62
N GLY A 78 16.45 -30.67 12.00
CA GLY A 78 16.57 -30.08 13.33
C GLY A 78 17.96 -29.53 13.65
N LYS A 79 18.78 -29.25 12.63
CA LYS A 79 20.16 -28.74 12.79
C LYS A 79 20.24 -27.23 12.88
N SER A 80 19.21 -26.52 12.40
CA SER A 80 19.10 -25.07 12.51
C SER A 80 17.96 -24.71 13.48
N LYS A 81 18.24 -23.80 14.43
CA LYS A 81 17.24 -23.31 15.40
C LYS A 81 16.53 -22.04 14.92
N ASP A 82 17.19 -21.27 14.07
CA ASP A 82 16.69 -19.97 13.61
C ASP A 82 15.85 -20.08 12.33
N MET A 83 15.96 -21.22 11.64
CA MET A 83 15.23 -21.51 10.40
C MET A 83 14.05 -22.44 10.67
N ILE A 84 12.90 -22.11 10.10
CA ILE A 84 11.65 -22.88 10.23
C ILE A 84 11.12 -23.14 8.82
N VAL A 85 10.65 -24.36 8.60
CA VAL A 85 9.89 -24.72 7.40
C VAL A 85 8.42 -24.73 7.78
N GLU A 86 7.63 -23.85 7.18
CA GLU A 86 6.18 -23.79 7.39
C GLU A 86 5.47 -24.99 6.77
N SER A 87 4.18 -25.16 7.09
CA SER A 87 3.36 -26.25 6.56
C SER A 87 3.21 -26.24 5.03
N ASP A 88 3.39 -25.07 4.40
CA ASP A 88 3.39 -24.90 2.95
C ASP A 88 4.78 -25.15 2.31
N GLY A 89 5.77 -25.60 3.11
CA GLY A 89 7.13 -25.90 2.68
C GLY A 89 8.04 -24.68 2.56
N VAL A 90 7.55 -23.48 2.89
CA VAL A 90 8.30 -22.24 2.78
C VAL A 90 9.31 -22.12 3.92
N LEU A 91 10.55 -21.79 3.56
CA LEU A 91 11.64 -21.55 4.51
C LEU A 91 11.57 -20.12 5.03
N ARG A 92 11.66 -19.99 6.36
CA ARG A 92 11.65 -18.71 7.09
C ARG A 92 12.78 -18.63 8.10
N MET A 93 13.24 -17.41 8.36
CA MET A 93 14.05 -17.09 9.52
C MET A 93 13.22 -16.21 10.45
N GLY A 94 12.77 -16.77 11.59
CA GLY A 94 11.77 -16.13 12.44
C GLY A 94 10.48 -15.81 11.66
N ASP A 95 10.08 -14.55 11.64
CA ASP A 95 8.89 -14.04 10.95
C ASP A 95 9.14 -13.62 9.49
N ARG A 96 10.34 -13.89 8.94
CA ARG A 96 10.75 -13.39 7.61
C ARG A 96 10.86 -14.51 6.58
N LEU A 97 10.45 -14.22 5.35
CA LEU A 97 10.70 -15.11 4.21
C LEU A 97 12.17 -15.05 3.80
N CYS A 98 12.77 -16.21 3.58
CA CYS A 98 14.09 -16.32 2.94
C CYS A 98 13.95 -15.95 1.46
N VAL A 99 14.79 -15.05 0.97
CA VAL A 99 14.76 -14.57 -0.42
C VAL A 99 15.86 -15.29 -1.20
N ALA A 100 15.50 -15.88 -2.33
CA ALA A 100 16.43 -16.51 -3.26
C ALA A 100 17.24 -15.44 -4.01
N ASP A 101 18.53 -15.72 -4.25
CA ASP A 101 19.38 -14.85 -5.09
C ASP A 101 19.24 -15.21 -6.58
N VAL A 102 18.03 -15.01 -7.12
CA VAL A 102 17.69 -15.33 -8.51
C VAL A 102 16.92 -14.18 -9.18
N ASP A 103 17.02 -14.10 -10.51
CA ASP A 103 16.15 -13.30 -11.39
C ASP A 103 15.91 -11.84 -10.97
N GLY A 104 16.91 -11.19 -10.37
CA GLY A 104 16.79 -9.82 -9.90
C GLY A 104 15.68 -9.62 -8.86
N LEU A 105 15.30 -10.69 -8.14
CA LEU A 105 14.26 -10.68 -7.11
C LEU A 105 14.55 -9.61 -6.05
N SER A 106 15.80 -9.52 -5.62
CA SER A 106 16.32 -8.46 -4.74
C SER A 106 16.04 -7.05 -5.26
N HIS A 107 16.20 -6.82 -6.57
CA HIS A 107 15.92 -5.52 -7.19
C HIS A 107 14.42 -5.21 -7.21
N ALA A 108 13.59 -6.20 -7.53
CA ALA A 108 12.13 -6.03 -7.52
C ALA A 108 11.60 -5.76 -6.11
N ILE A 109 12.14 -6.44 -5.11
CA ILE A 109 11.82 -6.21 -3.70
C ILE A 109 12.21 -4.78 -3.29
N LEU A 110 13.40 -4.31 -3.66
CA LEU A 110 13.83 -2.94 -3.39
C LEU A 110 12.96 -1.89 -4.10
N LYS A 111 12.56 -2.17 -5.35
CA LYS A 111 11.68 -1.30 -6.13
C LYS A 111 10.29 -1.19 -5.49
N GLU A 112 9.72 -2.29 -5.03
CA GLU A 112 8.42 -2.28 -4.35
C GLU A 112 8.50 -1.54 -3.01
N ALA A 113 9.59 -1.75 -2.26
CA ALA A 113 9.85 -1.03 -1.02
C ALA A 113 9.93 0.48 -1.22
N HIS A 114 10.61 0.90 -2.29
CA HIS A 114 10.69 2.30 -2.69
C HIS A 114 9.28 2.82 -3.05
N ASN A 115 8.56 2.17 -3.95
CA ASN A 115 7.24 2.62 -4.41
C ASN A 115 6.21 2.75 -3.29
N THR A 116 6.27 1.87 -2.30
CA THR A 116 5.35 1.93 -1.16
C THR A 116 5.58 3.15 -0.27
N LYS A 117 6.82 3.64 -0.16
CA LYS A 117 7.13 4.89 0.56
C LYS A 117 6.62 6.14 -0.14
N TYR A 118 6.34 6.06 -1.45
CA TYR A 118 5.91 7.21 -2.27
C TYR A 118 4.43 7.16 -2.67
N THR A 119 3.62 6.22 -2.16
CA THR A 119 2.19 6.18 -2.46
C THR A 119 1.51 7.45 -1.94
N ILE A 120 0.84 8.15 -2.85
CA ILE A 120 0.58 9.60 -2.82
C ILE A 120 -0.35 10.01 -1.66
N HIS A 121 0.14 10.92 -0.82
CA HIS A 121 -0.61 11.57 0.26
C HIS A 121 -1.43 12.78 -0.24
N PRO A 122 -2.72 12.86 0.10
CA PRO A 122 -3.56 14.00 -0.24
C PRO A 122 -4.18 14.64 0.99
N GLY A 123 -3.60 15.76 1.41
CA GLY A 123 -3.96 16.43 2.66
C GLY A 123 -3.10 15.90 3.81
N SER A 124 -1.97 16.55 4.06
CA SER A 124 -1.01 16.12 5.07
C SER A 124 -1.63 16.13 6.47
N THR A 125 -1.93 14.96 7.03
CA THR A 125 -1.78 14.68 8.46
C THR A 125 -1.45 13.21 8.64
N LYS A 126 -0.15 12.93 8.68
CA LYS A 126 0.51 11.80 9.37
C LYS A 126 -0.36 10.52 9.47
N ILE A 127 -0.33 9.71 8.42
CA ILE A 127 -0.42 8.27 8.65
C ILE A 127 0.94 7.90 9.26
N SER A 128 0.92 7.40 10.49
CA SER A 128 2.12 6.86 11.12
C SER A 128 2.70 5.77 10.21
N ALA A 129 3.99 5.89 9.94
CA ALA A 129 4.84 4.73 9.74
C ALA A 129 4.56 3.72 10.87
N ASP A 130 4.42 2.43 10.54
CA ASP A 130 5.02 1.34 11.35
C ASP A 130 4.71 -0.10 10.89
N GLU A 131 3.96 -0.35 9.82
CA GLU A 131 3.67 -1.76 9.42
C GLU A 131 4.01 -2.07 7.96
N ILE A 132 5.15 -1.57 7.50
CA ILE A 132 5.77 -2.14 6.30
C ILE A 132 7.25 -2.30 6.63
N ASN A 133 7.56 -3.39 7.32
CA ASN A 133 8.93 -3.87 7.55
C ASN A 133 9.58 -4.22 6.20
N THR A 134 9.92 -3.17 5.46
CA THR A 134 10.58 -3.21 4.18
C THR A 134 12.06 -3.32 4.45
N LEU A 135 12.55 -4.56 4.39
CA LEU A 135 13.95 -4.92 4.14
C LEU A 135 14.95 -4.37 5.16
N PHE A 136 15.51 -5.27 5.96
CA PHE A 136 16.76 -5.00 6.66
C PHE A 136 17.85 -5.81 5.96
N ALA A 137 18.85 -5.11 5.43
CA ALA A 137 20.07 -5.72 4.93
C ALA A 137 20.89 -6.17 6.15
N GLY A 138 21.02 -7.48 6.34
CA GLY A 138 22.14 -8.04 7.09
C GLY A 138 23.29 -8.26 6.11
N GLU A 139 24.53 -8.32 6.60
CA GLU A 139 25.76 -8.38 5.79
C GLU A 139 25.78 -9.50 4.72
N ASP A 140 24.90 -10.49 4.82
CA ASP A 140 24.77 -11.62 3.89
C ASP A 140 23.35 -11.89 3.33
N TYR A 141 22.31 -11.12 3.70
CA TYR A 141 20.90 -11.47 3.39
C TYR A 141 19.93 -10.29 3.24
N ILE A 142 18.97 -10.44 2.31
CA ILE A 142 17.80 -9.58 2.13
C ILE A 142 16.57 -10.33 2.67
N TRP A 143 15.89 -9.77 3.67
CA TRP A 143 14.74 -10.40 4.33
C TRP A 143 13.42 -9.69 4.01
N TRP A 144 12.36 -10.44 3.69
CA TRP A 144 11.00 -9.90 3.54
C TRP A 144 10.15 -10.21 4.78
N SER A 145 9.63 -9.17 5.43
CA SER A 145 8.60 -9.29 6.47
C SER A 145 7.25 -9.05 5.86
N GLN A 146 6.30 -9.92 6.19
CA GLN A 146 4.91 -9.81 5.77
C GLN A 146 4.18 -8.72 6.55
#